data_AF-A0ABD3D137-F1
#
_entry.id   AF-A0ABD3D137-F1
#
_cell.length_a   1.000
_cell.length_b   1.000
_cell.length_c   1.000
_cell.angle_alpha   90.00
_cell.angle_beta   90.00
_cell.angle_gamma   90.00
#
_symmetry.space_group_name_H-M   'P 1'
#
loop_
_entity.id
_entity.type
_entity.pdbx_description
1 polymer ?
#
loop_
_entity_poly.entity_id
_entity_poly.type
_entity_poly.pdbx_seq_one_letter_code
_entity_poly.pdbx_strand_id
1 'polypeptide(L)'
;MEPSRVLTSRIVDFPMANSNLERKRSSRNQSNGQQQFAAENHQAEFIANEGGGEAPLEGAIPDMTSSTELYVYLQKIYQAKAEADFLVVETYVREILKKIGRDPDSISKFTIKNFCKNARKLKVCRYRPIEDEYNSPAQLELQKYLSDEDYSIAVGFYILLRAADRFAANYNSFPGQFDGEMDEDISRMKTTAVALLNDLGCNGSNLTEDLINEMCRYGASELHAVAAFIGGIASQEAIKLITKQFVPMSGTFIFNGIDHKSQLLLL
;
A
#
# COMPACT_ATOMS: atom_id res chain seq x y z
N MET A 1 -41.95 -18.20 2.70
CA MET A 1 -40.56 -18.51 2.29
C MET A 1 -40.03 -17.23 1.66
N GLU A 2 -39.32 -16.44 2.47
CA GLU A 2 -38.64 -15.23 1.99
C GLU A 2 -37.44 -15.61 1.11
N PRO A 3 -37.15 -14.84 0.05
CA PRO A 3 -35.92 -15.01 -0.70
C PRO A 3 -34.75 -14.41 0.09
N SER A 4 -33.79 -15.27 0.40
CA SER A 4 -32.53 -14.96 1.05
C SER A 4 -31.80 -13.83 0.30
N ARG A 5 -31.63 -12.68 0.96
CA ARG A 5 -30.71 -11.63 0.51
C ARG A 5 -29.29 -12.19 0.55
N VAL A 6 -28.73 -12.48 -0.62
CA VAL A 6 -27.30 -12.78 -0.77
C VAL A 6 -26.55 -11.47 -0.53
N LEU A 7 -25.95 -11.36 0.65
CA LEU A 7 -24.93 -10.36 0.96
C LEU A 7 -23.73 -10.64 0.05
N THR A 8 -23.62 -9.87 -1.04
CA THR A 8 -22.37 -9.75 -1.78
C THR A 8 -21.34 -9.12 -0.84
N SER A 9 -20.23 -9.82 -0.61
CA SER A 9 -19.07 -9.39 0.18
C SER A 9 -18.31 -8.28 -0.58
N ARG A 10 -18.96 -7.13 -0.75
CA ARG A 10 -18.30 -5.89 -1.13
C ARG A 10 -17.40 -5.44 0.01
N ILE A 11 -16.09 -5.41 -0.23
CA ILE A 11 -15.17 -4.50 0.50
C ILE A 11 -15.26 -3.10 -0.16
N VAL A 12 -16.45 -2.67 -0.57
CA VAL A 12 -16.69 -1.29 -1.03
C VAL A 12 -18.16 -0.93 -0.78
N ASP A 13 -18.58 -0.93 0.47
CA ASP A 13 -19.73 -0.14 0.92
C ASP A 13 -19.37 0.43 2.30
N PHE A 14 -18.50 1.46 2.30
CA PHE A 14 -18.30 2.31 3.47
C PHE A 14 -19.50 3.27 3.55
N PRO A 15 -20.38 3.16 4.57
CA PRO A 15 -21.40 4.18 4.78
C PRO A 15 -20.70 5.52 5.05
N MET A 16 -21.21 6.61 4.44
CA MET A 16 -20.71 7.97 4.63
C MET A 16 -20.32 8.19 6.08
N ALA A 17 -19.04 8.47 6.30
CA ALA A 17 -18.51 8.69 7.63
C ALA A 17 -19.24 9.89 8.27
N ASN A 18 -19.75 9.66 9.48
CA ASN A 18 -20.38 10.69 10.29
C ASN A 18 -19.39 11.86 10.48
N SER A 19 -19.76 13.10 10.14
CA SER A 19 -18.86 14.27 10.08
C SER A 19 -18.10 14.58 11.39
N ASN A 20 -18.57 14.07 12.53
CA ASN A 20 -17.90 14.15 13.83
C ASN A 20 -16.74 13.13 14.00
N LEU A 21 -16.79 11.97 13.32
CA LEU A 21 -15.70 10.98 13.28
C LEU A 21 -14.56 11.43 12.37
N GLU A 22 -14.86 12.12 11.26
CA GLU A 22 -13.85 12.70 10.37
C GLU A 22 -13.08 13.84 11.01
N ARG A 23 -13.73 14.73 11.78
CA ARG A 23 -13.03 15.78 12.54
C ARG A 23 -12.09 15.19 13.60
N LYS A 24 -12.51 14.14 14.32
CA LYS A 24 -11.64 13.44 15.29
C LYS A 24 -10.50 12.66 14.62
N ARG A 25 -10.71 12.09 13.43
CA ARG A 25 -9.64 11.44 12.64
C ARG A 25 -8.64 12.47 12.10
N SER A 26 -9.13 13.61 11.61
CA SER A 26 -8.31 14.72 11.09
C SER A 26 -7.41 15.33 12.18
N SER A 27 -7.93 15.58 13.39
CA SER A 27 -7.12 16.10 14.50
C SER A 27 -6.07 15.10 15.01
N ARG A 28 -6.39 13.80 15.00
CA ARG A 28 -5.47 12.72 15.43
C ARG A 28 -4.41 12.40 14.38
N ASN A 29 -4.75 12.56 13.09
CA ASN A 29 -3.80 12.46 11.98
C ASN A 29 -2.88 13.68 11.91
N GLN A 30 -3.37 14.90 12.20
CA GLN A 30 -2.51 16.08 12.38
C GLN A 30 -1.53 15.90 13.53
N SER A 31 -1.96 15.41 14.70
CA SER A 31 -1.07 15.21 15.85
C SER A 31 0.00 14.14 15.63
N ASN A 32 -0.33 13.08 14.89
CA ASN A 32 0.61 12.01 14.54
C ASN A 32 1.55 12.43 13.39
N GLY A 33 1.02 13.14 12.38
CA GLY A 33 1.82 13.71 11.30
C GLY A 33 2.88 14.67 11.83
N GLN A 34 2.54 15.51 12.82
CA GLN A 34 3.49 16.40 13.48
C GLN A 34 4.59 15.68 14.28
N GLN A 35 4.32 14.52 14.89
CA GLN A 35 5.35 13.73 15.58
C GLN A 35 6.35 13.12 14.60
N GLN A 36 5.87 12.67 13.45
CA GLN A 36 6.69 12.04 12.41
C GLN A 36 7.51 13.07 11.62
N PHE A 37 6.90 14.23 11.32
CA PHE A 37 7.59 15.37 10.69
C PHE A 37 8.65 15.99 11.61
N ALA A 38 8.40 16.00 12.92
CA ALA A 38 9.41 16.39 13.89
C ALA A 38 10.60 15.41 13.79
N ALA A 39 10.36 14.09 13.83
CA ALA A 39 11.41 13.06 13.76
C ALA A 39 12.35 13.20 12.55
N GLU A 40 11.82 13.52 11.36
CA GLU A 40 12.60 13.76 10.13
C GLU A 40 13.50 15.01 10.23
N ASN A 41 13.02 16.10 10.84
CA ASN A 41 13.80 17.32 11.02
C ASN A 41 14.98 17.13 12.01
N HIS A 42 14.82 16.37 13.09
CA HIS A 42 15.94 16.12 14.03
C HIS A 42 17.06 15.29 13.40
N GLN A 43 16.70 14.33 12.54
CA GLN A 43 17.69 13.51 11.84
C GLN A 43 18.52 14.37 10.89
N ALA A 44 17.91 15.33 10.19
CA ALA A 44 18.61 16.25 9.31
C ALA A 44 19.59 17.17 10.09
N GLU A 45 19.18 17.70 11.26
CA GLU A 45 20.05 18.51 12.11
C GLU A 45 21.22 17.70 12.69
N PHE A 46 20.98 16.47 13.18
CA PHE A 46 22.04 15.58 13.64
C PHE A 46 23.04 15.25 12.52
N ILE A 47 22.55 14.90 11.33
CA ILE A 47 23.38 14.56 10.17
C ILE A 47 24.32 15.73 9.81
N ALA A 48 23.81 16.96 9.84
CA ALA A 48 24.58 18.15 9.45
C ALA A 48 25.66 18.55 10.47
N ASN A 49 25.45 18.24 11.75
CA ASN A 49 26.33 18.66 12.85
C ASN A 49 27.19 17.49 13.35
N GLU A 50 26.70 16.72 14.33
CA GLU A 50 27.47 15.67 15.03
C GLU A 50 27.60 14.37 14.24
N GLY A 51 26.70 14.13 13.29
CA GLY A 51 26.63 12.92 12.48
C GLY A 51 27.67 12.86 11.37
N GLY A 52 28.34 13.97 11.03
CA GLY A 52 29.36 13.99 9.97
C GLY A 52 28.82 13.55 8.60
N GLY A 53 27.55 13.86 8.30
CA GLY A 53 26.86 13.41 7.09
C GLY A 53 26.11 12.09 7.24
N GLU A 54 26.16 11.44 8.40
CA GLU A 54 25.60 10.11 8.65
C GLU A 54 24.48 10.10 9.70
N ALA A 55 23.55 9.17 9.55
CA ALA A 55 22.47 8.95 10.51
C ALA A 55 23.00 8.27 11.80
N PRO A 56 22.29 8.43 12.94
CA PRO A 56 22.64 7.80 14.22
C PRO A 56 22.96 6.31 14.08
N LEU A 57 23.94 5.84 14.85
CA LEU A 57 24.38 4.46 14.79
C LEU A 57 23.34 3.51 15.41
N GLU A 58 23.07 2.38 14.74
CA GLU A 58 22.15 1.34 15.25
C GLU A 58 22.72 0.63 16.50
N GLY A 59 24.04 0.52 16.58
CA GLY A 59 24.77 -0.08 17.70
C GLY A 59 24.86 -1.60 17.67
N ALA A 60 24.14 -2.27 16.76
CA ALA A 60 24.26 -3.70 16.51
C ALA A 60 25.35 -3.97 15.46
N ILE A 61 26.10 -5.06 15.65
CA ILE A 61 27.05 -5.59 14.68
C ILE A 61 26.68 -7.03 14.33
N PRO A 62 26.84 -7.46 13.06
CA PRO A 62 26.60 -8.85 12.67
C PRO A 62 27.62 -9.78 13.32
N ASP A 63 27.35 -11.08 13.28
CA ASP A 63 28.30 -12.10 13.71
C ASP A 63 29.57 -12.07 12.82
N MET A 64 30.72 -12.40 13.41
CA MET A 64 31.99 -12.43 12.69
C MET A 64 33.00 -13.38 13.35
N THR A 65 33.82 -14.04 12.55
CA THR A 65 34.93 -14.88 13.02
C THR A 65 35.94 -14.03 13.78
N SER A 66 35.95 -14.16 15.10
CA SER A 66 36.83 -13.42 16.00
C SER A 66 36.95 -14.16 17.34
N SER A 67 37.89 -13.77 18.19
CA SER A 67 37.86 -14.24 19.58
C SER A 67 36.67 -13.60 20.32
N THR A 68 36.11 -14.32 21.29
CA THR A 68 35.00 -13.82 22.12
C THR A 68 35.31 -12.46 22.74
N GLU A 69 36.55 -12.27 23.21
CA GLU A 69 37.00 -11.02 23.83
C GLU A 69 36.99 -9.84 22.84
N LEU A 70 37.54 -10.04 21.63
CA LEU A 70 37.56 -8.99 20.60
C LEU A 70 36.15 -8.66 20.09
N TYR A 71 35.30 -9.68 19.92
CA TYR A 71 33.91 -9.48 19.53
C TYR A 71 33.15 -8.63 20.55
N VAL A 72 33.23 -9.01 21.83
CA VAL A 72 32.56 -8.29 22.93
C VAL A 72 33.12 -6.87 23.09
N TYR A 73 34.43 -6.69 22.93
CA TYR A 73 35.05 -5.37 22.98
C TYR A 73 34.54 -4.47 21.85
N LEU A 74 34.52 -4.97 20.60
CA LEU A 74 34.01 -4.23 19.46
C LEU A 74 32.52 -3.90 19.61
N GLN A 75 31.71 -4.86 20.06
CA GLN A 75 30.29 -4.64 20.32
C GLN A 75 30.05 -3.51 21.33
N LYS A 76 30.86 -3.43 22.39
CA LYS A 76 30.78 -2.34 23.38
C LYS A 76 31.08 -0.97 22.78
N ILE A 77 32.04 -0.88 21.85
CA ILE A 77 32.35 0.39 21.15
C ILE A 77 31.12 0.87 20.36
N TYR A 78 30.49 -0.02 19.59
CA TYR A 78 29.30 0.33 18.80
C TYR A 78 28.11 0.72 19.69
N GLN A 79 27.89 0.00 20.78
CA GLN A 79 26.85 0.32 21.76
C GLN A 79 27.09 1.67 22.43
N ALA A 80 28.34 1.98 22.80
CA ALA A 80 28.70 3.26 23.41
C ALA A 80 28.49 4.44 22.45
N LYS A 81 28.87 4.29 21.17
CA LYS A 81 28.61 5.31 20.15
C LYS A 81 27.12 5.48 19.88
N ALA A 82 26.35 4.39 19.76
CA ALA A 82 24.90 4.47 19.57
C ALA A 82 24.19 5.15 20.76
N GLU A 83 24.66 4.95 21.99
CA GLU A 83 24.14 5.65 23.16
C GLU A 83 24.49 7.15 23.13
N ALA A 84 25.72 7.50 22.74
CA ALA A 84 26.11 8.90 22.58
C ALA A 84 25.25 9.62 21.51
N ASP A 85 25.02 8.98 20.37
CA ASP A 85 24.17 9.54 19.30
C ASP A 85 22.71 9.71 19.77
N PHE A 86 22.20 8.73 20.51
CA PHE A 86 20.86 8.80 21.09
C PHE A 86 20.68 10.01 22.01
N LEU A 87 21.65 10.32 22.88
CA LEU A 87 21.58 11.47 23.79
C LEU A 87 21.56 12.81 23.05
N VAL A 88 22.30 12.91 21.95
CA VAL A 88 22.28 14.11 21.09
C VAL A 88 20.91 14.26 20.44
N VAL A 89 20.38 13.19 19.83
CA VAL A 89 19.05 13.21 19.21
C VAL A 89 17.95 13.51 20.24
N GLU A 90 18.05 12.98 21.48
CA GLU A 90 17.12 13.32 22.55
C GLU A 90 17.10 14.83 22.83
N THR A 91 18.27 15.47 22.86
CA THR A 91 18.38 16.91 23.08
C THR A 91 17.69 17.69 21.97
N TYR A 92 17.96 17.35 20.70
CA TYR A 92 17.29 17.98 19.56
C TYR A 92 15.77 17.79 19.60
N VAL A 93 15.29 16.58 19.92
CA VAL A 93 13.85 16.30 20.06
C VAL A 93 13.21 17.23 21.08
N ARG A 94 13.83 17.41 22.24
CA ARG A 94 13.33 18.30 23.28
C ARG A 94 13.34 19.76 22.85
N GLU A 95 14.36 20.22 22.13
CA GLU A 95 14.44 21.59 21.64
C GLU A 95 13.37 21.91 20.60
N ILE A 96 13.15 21.02 19.63
CA ILE A 96 12.10 21.20 18.62
C ILE A 96 10.71 21.16 19.27
N LEU A 97 10.46 20.23 20.21
CA LEU A 97 9.20 20.19 20.96
C LEU A 97 8.92 21.51 21.68
N LYS A 98 9.94 22.13 22.30
CA LYS A 98 9.82 23.47 22.89
C LYS A 98 9.50 24.53 21.84
N LYS A 99 10.21 24.53 20.70
CA LYS A 99 10.00 25.50 19.61
C LYS A 99 8.57 25.45 19.05
N ILE A 100 7.97 24.27 18.96
CA ILE A 100 6.58 24.10 18.49
C ILE A 100 5.53 24.25 19.60
N GLY A 101 5.92 24.61 20.83
CA GLY A 101 5.02 24.81 21.96
C GLY A 101 4.41 23.52 22.54
N ARG A 102 5.07 22.38 22.35
CA ARG A 102 4.65 21.08 22.87
C ARG A 102 5.50 20.68 24.08
N ASP A 103 4.92 19.87 24.97
CA ASP A 103 5.63 19.33 26.12
C ASP A 103 6.91 18.57 25.70
N PRO A 104 8.10 18.92 26.23
CA PRO A 104 9.37 18.28 25.86
C PRO A 104 9.45 16.79 26.18
N ASP A 105 8.62 16.31 27.11
CA ASP A 105 8.55 14.89 27.51
C ASP A 105 7.41 14.12 26.84
N SER A 106 6.71 14.75 25.88
CA SER A 106 5.61 14.11 25.14
C SER A 106 6.03 12.94 24.25
N ILE A 107 7.34 12.80 23.97
CA ILE A 107 7.93 11.66 23.27
C ILE A 107 8.85 10.92 24.23
N SER A 108 8.61 9.64 24.45
CA SER A 108 9.39 8.85 25.40
C SER A 108 10.83 8.60 24.91
N LYS A 109 11.78 8.50 25.85
CA LYS A 109 13.16 8.06 25.58
C LYS A 109 13.22 6.73 24.82
N PHE A 110 12.33 5.80 25.14
CA PHE A 110 12.23 4.52 24.45
C PHE A 110 11.92 4.70 22.95
N THR A 111 10.98 5.59 22.62
CA THR A 111 10.63 5.92 21.23
C THR A 111 11.81 6.53 20.48
N ILE A 112 12.52 7.48 21.10
CA ILE A 112 13.69 8.14 20.49
C ILE A 112 14.83 7.13 20.28
N LYS A 113 15.07 6.24 21.25
CA LYS A 113 16.07 5.18 21.13
C LYS A 113 15.72 4.19 20.03
N ASN A 114 14.44 3.81 19.90
CA ASN A 114 13.97 2.96 18.81
C ASN A 114 14.07 3.66 17.45
N PHE A 115 13.84 4.98 17.39
CA PHE A 115 14.06 5.79 16.19
C PHE A 115 15.54 5.76 15.78
N CYS A 116 16.48 6.03 16.70
CA CYS A 116 17.91 6.01 16.40
C CYS A 116 18.36 4.65 15.84
N LYS A 117 17.90 3.55 16.43
CA LYS A 117 18.17 2.18 15.94
C LYS A 117 17.69 1.93 14.51
N ASN A 118 16.61 2.59 14.10
CA ASN A 118 15.97 2.37 12.81
C ASN A 118 16.11 3.57 11.86
N ALA A 119 16.95 4.56 12.19
CA ALA A 119 17.04 5.83 11.46
C ALA A 119 17.40 5.65 9.96
N ARG A 120 18.17 4.61 9.65
CA ARG A 120 18.56 4.23 8.27
C ARG A 120 17.48 3.43 7.52
N LYS A 121 16.48 2.92 8.23
CA LYS A 121 15.44 2.00 7.74
C LYS A 121 14.07 2.67 7.61
N LEU A 122 13.99 3.97 7.89
CA LEU A 122 12.74 4.71 7.82
C LEU A 122 12.16 4.67 6.41
N LYS A 123 10.85 4.43 6.33
CA LYS A 123 10.08 4.44 5.09
C LYS A 123 8.83 5.28 5.28
N VAL A 124 8.57 6.14 4.31
CA VAL A 124 7.35 6.93 4.22
C VAL A 124 6.58 6.43 3.02
N CYS A 125 5.42 5.83 3.28
CA CYS A 125 4.53 5.34 2.24
C CYS A 125 3.49 6.43 1.93
N ARG A 126 3.44 6.89 0.67
CA ARG A 126 2.43 7.81 0.17
C ARG A 126 1.64 7.12 -0.92
N TYR A 127 0.33 7.10 -0.75
CA TYR A 127 -0.59 6.44 -1.67
C TYR A 127 -1.29 7.47 -2.53
N ARG A 128 -1.55 7.07 -3.76
CA ARG A 128 -2.44 7.80 -4.64
C ARG A 128 -3.89 7.69 -4.13
N PRO A 129 -4.64 8.80 -4.05
CA PRO A 129 -6.07 8.73 -3.78
C PRO A 129 -6.80 7.92 -4.86
N ILE A 130 -7.79 7.11 -4.45
CA ILE A 130 -8.60 6.32 -5.39
C ILE A 130 -9.37 7.22 -6.37
N GLU A 131 -9.75 8.44 -5.95
CA GLU A 131 -10.38 9.43 -6.82
C GLU A 131 -9.47 9.81 -8.00
N ASP A 132 -8.19 10.03 -7.74
CA ASP A 132 -7.22 10.39 -8.77
C ASP A 132 -6.97 9.22 -9.73
N GLU A 133 -6.99 7.98 -9.23
CA GLU A 133 -6.88 6.78 -10.07
C GLU A 133 -8.03 6.69 -11.09
N TYR A 134 -9.24 7.10 -10.70
CA TYR A 134 -10.42 7.09 -11.58
C TYR A 134 -10.48 8.31 -12.51
N ASN A 135 -10.21 9.50 -11.98
CA ASN A 135 -10.41 10.78 -12.68
C ASN A 135 -9.17 11.25 -13.47
N SER A 136 -7.99 10.74 -13.15
CA SER A 136 -6.73 11.15 -13.76
C SER A 136 -5.80 9.94 -13.98
N PRO A 137 -6.24 8.88 -14.66
CA PRO A 137 -5.52 7.61 -14.73
C PRO A 137 -4.05 7.77 -15.13
N ALA A 138 -3.17 6.93 -14.55
CA ALA A 138 -1.74 6.93 -14.88
C ALA A 138 -1.48 6.32 -16.27
N GLN A 139 -1.88 7.06 -17.31
CA GLN A 139 -1.93 6.61 -18.71
C GLN A 139 -0.60 6.00 -19.18
N LEU A 140 0.53 6.63 -18.84
CA LEU A 140 1.86 6.16 -19.25
C LEU A 140 2.20 4.79 -18.64
N GLU A 141 1.91 4.59 -17.35
CA GLU A 141 2.15 3.32 -16.67
C GLU A 141 1.18 2.24 -17.18
N LEU A 142 -0.10 2.57 -17.40
CA LEU A 142 -1.06 1.66 -18.00
C LEU A 142 -0.62 1.18 -19.39
N GLN A 143 -0.19 2.09 -20.27
CA GLN A 143 0.30 1.73 -21.60
C GLN A 143 1.57 0.87 -21.54
N LYS A 144 2.47 1.17 -20.61
CA LYS A 144 3.67 0.37 -20.35
C LYS A 144 3.30 -1.04 -19.91
N TYR A 145 2.42 -1.19 -18.90
CA TYR A 145 1.98 -2.51 -18.44
C TYR A 145 1.25 -3.30 -19.51
N LEU A 146 0.45 -2.64 -20.35
CA LEU A 146 -0.27 -3.29 -21.45
C LEU A 146 0.66 -3.85 -22.53
N SER A 147 1.85 -3.26 -22.69
CA SER A 147 2.86 -3.67 -23.66
C SER A 147 3.90 -4.64 -23.09
N ASP A 148 3.86 -4.90 -21.79
CA ASP A 148 4.82 -5.72 -21.06
C ASP A 148 4.28 -7.15 -20.91
N GLU A 149 5.07 -8.15 -21.32
CA GLU A 149 4.65 -9.56 -21.33
C GLU A 149 4.33 -10.10 -19.92
N ASP A 150 5.03 -9.61 -18.89
CA ASP A 150 4.86 -10.08 -17.50
C ASP A 150 3.69 -9.38 -16.78
N TYR A 151 3.31 -8.17 -17.23
CA TYR A 151 2.28 -7.34 -16.60
C TYR A 151 0.96 -7.26 -17.38
N SER A 152 0.98 -7.55 -18.67
CA SER A 152 -0.18 -7.42 -19.58
C SER A 152 -1.44 -8.13 -19.07
N ILE A 153 -1.28 -9.34 -18.52
CA ILE A 153 -2.40 -10.10 -17.95
C ILE A 153 -2.94 -9.42 -16.68
N ALA A 154 -2.06 -8.97 -15.79
CA ALA A 154 -2.46 -8.34 -14.54
C ALA A 154 -3.16 -6.99 -14.75
N VAL A 155 -2.61 -6.13 -15.62
CA VAL A 155 -3.28 -4.88 -16.01
C VAL A 155 -4.55 -5.16 -16.80
N GLY A 156 -4.57 -6.24 -17.59
CA GLY A 156 -5.77 -6.71 -18.26
C GLY A 156 -6.89 -7.06 -17.28
N PHE A 157 -6.59 -7.80 -16.21
CA PHE A 157 -7.57 -8.05 -15.14
C PHE A 157 -8.02 -6.77 -14.45
N TYR A 158 -7.11 -5.84 -14.15
CA TYR A 158 -7.49 -4.55 -13.58
C TYR A 158 -8.52 -3.81 -14.46
N ILE A 159 -8.25 -3.72 -15.77
CA ILE A 159 -9.14 -3.06 -16.73
C ILE A 159 -10.46 -3.82 -16.86
N LEU A 160 -10.43 -5.15 -16.93
CA LEU A 160 -11.65 -5.96 -17.05
C LEU A 160 -12.51 -5.93 -15.80
N LEU A 161 -11.93 -5.89 -14.61
CA LEU A 161 -12.69 -5.74 -13.36
C LEU A 161 -13.42 -4.39 -13.35
N ARG A 162 -12.74 -3.32 -13.76
CA ARG A 162 -13.39 -2.01 -13.95
C ARG A 162 -14.45 -2.01 -15.04
N ALA A 163 -14.20 -2.72 -16.14
CA ALA A 163 -15.19 -2.84 -17.21
C ALA A 163 -16.40 -3.68 -16.77
N ALA A 164 -16.21 -4.68 -15.90
CA ALA A 164 -17.30 -5.47 -15.33
C ALA A 164 -18.19 -4.61 -14.41
N ASP A 165 -17.62 -3.68 -13.63
CA ASP A 165 -18.40 -2.71 -12.87
C ASP A 165 -19.23 -1.80 -13.77
N ARG A 166 -18.63 -1.30 -14.86
CA ARG A 166 -19.36 -0.49 -15.87
C ARG A 166 -20.43 -1.31 -16.59
N PHE A 167 -20.14 -2.57 -16.88
CA PHE A 167 -21.10 -3.51 -17.47
C PHE A 167 -22.31 -3.67 -16.54
N ALA A 168 -22.08 -3.94 -15.24
CA ALA A 168 -23.13 -4.07 -14.26
C ALA A 168 -23.98 -2.80 -14.11
N ALA A 169 -23.36 -1.62 -14.17
CA ALA A 169 -24.07 -0.35 -14.17
C ALA A 169 -24.96 -0.15 -15.42
N ASN A 170 -24.54 -0.64 -16.58
CA ASN A 170 -25.25 -0.48 -17.84
C ASN A 170 -26.38 -1.51 -18.04
N TYR A 171 -26.14 -2.77 -17.62
CA TYR A 171 -27.01 -3.91 -17.94
C TYR A 171 -27.74 -4.50 -16.72
N ASN A 172 -27.47 -4.00 -15.51
CA ASN A 172 -28.05 -4.48 -14.24
C ASN A 172 -27.71 -5.95 -13.90
N SER A 173 -26.68 -6.51 -14.51
CA SER A 173 -26.14 -7.86 -14.27
C SER A 173 -24.64 -7.86 -14.50
N PHE A 174 -23.92 -8.81 -13.90
CA PHE A 174 -22.51 -9.03 -14.24
C PHE A 174 -22.37 -9.91 -15.49
N PRO A 175 -21.27 -9.79 -16.25
CA PRO A 175 -21.05 -10.60 -17.45
C PRO A 175 -21.01 -12.09 -17.10
N GLY A 176 -21.77 -12.90 -17.82
CA GLY A 176 -21.85 -14.36 -17.67
C GLY A 176 -22.50 -14.84 -16.38
N GLN A 177 -23.22 -13.97 -15.66
CA GLN A 177 -23.92 -14.33 -14.43
C GLN A 177 -25.11 -15.30 -14.68
N PHE A 178 -25.68 -15.27 -15.89
CA PHE A 178 -26.83 -16.11 -16.27
C PHE A 178 -26.47 -17.00 -17.46
N ASP A 179 -26.90 -18.27 -17.43
CA ASP A 179 -26.48 -19.32 -18.38
C ASP A 179 -26.95 -19.14 -19.85
N GLY A 180 -27.76 -18.11 -20.14
CA GLY A 180 -28.47 -17.99 -21.43
C GLY A 180 -27.89 -17.04 -22.49
N GLU A 181 -27.00 -16.11 -22.11
CA GLU A 181 -26.61 -14.97 -22.97
C GLU A 181 -25.08 -14.82 -23.11
N MET A 182 -24.30 -15.89 -22.94
CA MET A 182 -22.83 -15.80 -22.88
C MET A 182 -22.20 -15.11 -24.11
N ASP A 183 -22.62 -15.44 -25.33
CA ASP A 183 -22.08 -14.81 -26.55
C ASP A 183 -22.42 -13.31 -26.63
N GLU A 184 -23.61 -12.93 -26.15
CA GLU A 184 -24.03 -11.54 -26.11
C GLU A 184 -23.27 -10.77 -25.01
N ASP A 185 -23.08 -11.37 -23.85
CA ASP A 185 -22.29 -10.82 -22.75
C ASP A 185 -20.82 -10.64 -23.14
N ILE A 186 -20.22 -11.59 -23.87
CA ILE A 186 -18.86 -11.44 -24.42
C ILE A 186 -18.78 -10.22 -25.33
N SER A 187 -19.74 -10.05 -26.25
CA SER A 187 -19.78 -8.92 -27.17
C SER A 187 -19.97 -7.56 -26.45
N ARG A 188 -20.88 -7.53 -25.47
CA ARG A 188 -21.12 -6.36 -24.61
C ARG A 188 -19.91 -6.05 -23.73
N MET A 189 -19.24 -7.07 -23.19
CA MET A 189 -18.05 -6.94 -22.35
C MET A 189 -16.87 -6.39 -23.15
N LYS A 190 -16.63 -6.92 -24.35
CA LYS A 190 -15.64 -6.40 -25.30
C LYS A 190 -15.88 -4.92 -25.62
N THR A 191 -17.12 -4.57 -25.94
CA THR A 191 -17.51 -3.17 -26.21
C THR A 191 -17.24 -2.27 -25.01
N THR A 192 -17.55 -2.73 -23.81
CA THR A 192 -17.35 -1.98 -22.56
C THR A 192 -15.87 -1.83 -22.22
N ALA A 193 -15.06 -2.87 -22.43
CA ALA A 193 -13.62 -2.84 -22.20
C ALA A 193 -12.89 -1.89 -23.17
N VAL A 194 -13.25 -1.91 -24.46
CA VAL A 194 -12.71 -0.98 -25.46
C VAL A 194 -13.11 0.47 -25.13
N ALA A 195 -14.36 0.71 -24.74
CA ALA A 195 -14.79 2.03 -24.30
C ALA A 195 -13.98 2.53 -23.09
N LEU A 196 -13.73 1.65 -22.11
CA LEU A 196 -12.92 1.99 -20.94
C LEU A 196 -11.46 2.27 -21.31
N LEU A 197 -10.84 1.47 -22.19
CA LEU A 197 -9.47 1.73 -22.67
C LEU A 197 -9.34 3.11 -23.31
N ASN A 198 -10.34 3.52 -24.10
CA ASN A 198 -10.36 4.84 -24.70
C ASN A 198 -10.48 5.95 -23.64
N ASP A 199 -11.35 5.78 -22.65
CA ASP A 199 -11.52 6.72 -21.53
C ASP A 199 -10.24 6.84 -20.68
N LEU A 200 -9.45 5.76 -20.58
CA LEU A 200 -8.16 5.72 -19.89
C LEU A 200 -6.99 6.29 -20.74
N GLY A 201 -7.24 6.69 -21.99
CA GLY A 201 -6.21 7.18 -22.91
C GLY A 201 -5.30 6.09 -23.49
N CYS A 202 -5.66 4.81 -23.35
CA CYS A 202 -4.95 3.67 -23.92
C CYS A 202 -5.47 3.33 -25.33
N ASN A 203 -5.65 4.36 -26.17
CA ASN A 203 -6.19 4.23 -27.52
C ASN A 203 -5.28 3.33 -28.36
N GLY A 204 -5.84 2.26 -28.95
CA GLY A 204 -5.11 1.31 -29.79
C GLY A 204 -4.45 0.15 -29.04
N SER A 205 -4.48 0.14 -27.70
CA SER A 205 -4.21 -1.07 -26.92
C SER A 205 -5.43 -2.00 -27.00
N ASN A 206 -5.17 -3.31 -27.05
CA ASN A 206 -6.23 -4.33 -27.02
C ASN A 206 -5.95 -5.32 -25.90
N LEU A 207 -7.01 -5.78 -25.26
CA LEU A 207 -6.96 -6.94 -24.40
C LEU A 207 -7.13 -8.19 -25.25
N THR A 208 -6.56 -9.31 -24.81
CA THR A 208 -6.74 -10.58 -25.52
C THR A 208 -8.19 -11.03 -25.42
N GLU A 209 -8.73 -11.56 -26.52
CA GLU A 209 -10.09 -12.10 -26.54
C GLU A 209 -10.28 -13.20 -25.49
N ASP A 210 -9.25 -14.01 -25.27
CA ASP A 210 -9.24 -15.05 -24.24
C ASP A 210 -9.51 -14.47 -22.85
N LEU A 211 -8.91 -13.32 -22.49
CA LEU A 211 -9.11 -12.71 -21.18
C LEU A 211 -10.53 -12.16 -21.01
N ILE A 212 -11.13 -11.63 -22.10
CA ILE A 212 -12.52 -11.16 -22.12
C ILE A 212 -13.48 -12.34 -21.96
N ASN A 213 -13.25 -13.43 -22.70
CA ASN A 213 -14.04 -14.65 -22.61
C ASN A 213 -13.96 -15.25 -21.21
N GLU A 214 -12.77 -15.29 -20.61
CA GLU A 214 -12.57 -15.76 -19.24
C GLU A 214 -13.30 -14.91 -18.21
N MET A 215 -13.33 -13.58 -18.37
CA MET A 215 -14.09 -12.70 -17.47
C MET A 215 -15.59 -13.03 -17.48
N CYS A 216 -16.16 -13.31 -18.65
CA CYS A 216 -17.56 -13.75 -18.75
C CYS A 216 -17.73 -15.17 -18.17
N ARG A 217 -16.78 -16.08 -18.44
CA ARG A 217 -16.80 -17.45 -17.89
C ARG A 217 -16.79 -17.48 -16.37
N TYR A 218 -16.17 -16.49 -15.70
CA TYR A 218 -16.19 -16.40 -14.24
C TYR A 218 -17.60 -16.17 -13.68
N GLY A 219 -18.49 -15.53 -14.44
CA GLY A 219 -19.88 -15.31 -14.05
C GLY A 219 -20.05 -14.61 -12.71
N ALA A 220 -19.13 -13.70 -12.36
CA ALA A 220 -19.04 -13.04 -11.06
C ALA A 220 -18.99 -14.01 -9.84
N SER A 221 -18.44 -15.20 -10.03
CA SER A 221 -18.28 -16.19 -8.96
C SER A 221 -17.14 -15.84 -7.99
N GLU A 222 -17.32 -16.17 -6.71
CA GLU A 222 -16.28 -16.05 -5.68
C GLU A 222 -15.76 -17.43 -5.28
N LEU A 223 -14.59 -17.82 -5.81
CA LEU A 223 -13.98 -19.10 -5.48
C LEU A 223 -13.33 -19.04 -4.09
N HIS A 224 -13.70 -19.96 -3.20
CA HIS A 224 -13.22 -20.01 -1.81
C HIS A 224 -11.69 -19.99 -1.70
N ALA A 225 -10.98 -20.74 -2.56
CA ALA A 225 -9.51 -20.78 -2.53
C ALA A 225 -8.87 -19.42 -2.88
N VAL A 226 -9.44 -18.71 -3.86
CA VAL A 226 -8.97 -17.37 -4.26
C VAL A 226 -9.28 -16.36 -3.17
N ALA A 227 -10.50 -16.40 -2.62
CA ALA A 227 -10.91 -15.54 -1.51
C ALA A 227 -10.03 -15.75 -0.27
N ALA A 228 -9.72 -17.00 0.09
CA ALA A 228 -8.83 -17.32 1.21
C ALA A 228 -7.41 -16.78 1.00
N PHE A 229 -6.86 -16.90 -0.22
CA PHE A 229 -5.56 -16.35 -0.57
C PHE A 229 -5.53 -14.82 -0.42
N ILE A 230 -6.49 -14.13 -1.05
CA ILE A 230 -6.61 -12.66 -0.96
C ILE A 230 -6.82 -12.22 0.49
N GLY A 231 -7.63 -12.94 1.27
CA GLY A 231 -7.83 -12.67 2.69
C GLY A 231 -6.54 -12.77 3.52
N GLY A 232 -5.66 -13.71 3.21
CA GLY A 232 -4.33 -13.81 3.81
C GLY A 232 -3.46 -12.59 3.53
N ILE A 233 -3.42 -12.13 2.27
CA ILE A 233 -2.66 -10.93 1.88
C ILE A 233 -3.24 -9.68 2.54
N ALA A 234 -4.56 -9.47 2.43
CA ALA A 234 -5.24 -8.29 2.95
C ALA A 234 -5.11 -8.18 4.48
N SER A 235 -5.24 -9.29 5.20
CA SER A 235 -5.09 -9.31 6.66
C SER A 235 -3.66 -8.95 7.08
N GLN A 236 -2.64 -9.44 6.37
CA GLN A 236 -1.26 -9.08 6.65
C GLN A 236 -1.00 -7.59 6.36
N GLU A 237 -1.50 -7.03 5.26
CA GLU A 237 -1.39 -5.58 4.99
C GLU A 237 -2.08 -4.74 6.07
N ALA A 238 -3.24 -5.18 6.57
CA ALA A 238 -3.91 -4.54 7.70
C ALA A 238 -3.06 -4.57 8.97
N ILE A 239 -2.41 -5.70 9.29
CA ILE A 239 -1.49 -5.82 10.44
C ILE A 239 -0.33 -4.83 10.31
N LYS A 240 0.27 -4.68 9.12
CA LYS A 240 1.36 -3.72 8.89
C LYS A 240 0.92 -2.28 9.19
N LEU A 241 -0.27 -1.89 8.73
CA LEU A 241 -0.82 -0.56 8.97
C LEU A 241 -1.15 -0.31 10.46
N ILE A 242 -1.73 -1.30 11.15
CA ILE A 242 -2.10 -1.19 12.56
C ILE A 242 -0.86 -1.10 13.45
N THR A 243 0.11 -1.98 13.21
CA THR A 243 1.33 -2.08 14.03
C THR A 243 2.35 -1.00 13.68
N LYS A 244 2.25 -0.40 12.49
CA LYS A 244 3.26 0.47 11.88
C LYS A 244 4.62 -0.23 11.81
N GLN A 245 4.61 -1.55 11.62
CA GLN A 245 5.78 -2.38 11.44
C GLN A 245 5.73 -3.00 10.04
N PHE A 246 6.91 -3.21 9.45
CA PHE A 246 7.09 -3.56 8.04
C PHE A 246 6.57 -2.49 7.08
N VAL A 247 6.80 -2.71 5.79
CA VAL A 247 6.41 -1.79 4.71
C VAL A 247 5.17 -2.36 4.02
N PRO A 248 4.02 -1.67 4.05
CA PRO A 248 2.86 -2.08 3.26
C PRO A 248 3.15 -1.91 1.77
N MET A 249 2.48 -2.71 0.94
CA MET A 249 2.59 -2.63 -0.52
C MET A 249 2.14 -1.24 -1.00
N SER A 250 2.69 -0.78 -2.12
CA SER A 250 2.33 0.48 -2.77
C SER A 250 1.66 0.17 -4.10
N GLY A 251 0.44 0.68 -4.31
CA GLY A 251 -0.34 0.41 -5.52
C GLY A 251 -1.32 -0.74 -5.37
N THR A 252 -1.72 -1.31 -6.51
CA THR A 252 -2.81 -2.28 -6.64
C THR A 252 -2.25 -3.68 -6.88
N PHE A 253 -2.51 -4.58 -5.93
CA PHE A 253 -2.09 -5.98 -6.03
C PHE A 253 -3.12 -6.79 -6.82
N ILE A 254 -2.68 -7.41 -7.91
CA ILE A 254 -3.49 -8.30 -8.74
C ILE A 254 -2.95 -9.71 -8.63
N PHE A 255 -3.84 -10.67 -8.37
CA PHE A 255 -3.52 -12.09 -8.32
C PHE A 255 -4.29 -12.84 -9.39
N ASN A 256 -3.57 -13.63 -10.18
CA ASN A 256 -4.14 -14.55 -11.15
C ASN A 256 -4.13 -15.97 -10.58
N GLY A 257 -5.32 -16.49 -10.29
CA GLY A 257 -5.50 -17.85 -9.78
C GLY A 257 -5.26 -18.95 -10.81
N ILE A 258 -5.23 -18.63 -12.11
CA ILE A 258 -5.07 -19.61 -13.20
C ILE A 258 -3.60 -20.06 -13.33
N ASP A 259 -2.67 -19.11 -13.29
CA ASP A 259 -1.23 -19.36 -13.46
C ASP A 259 -0.44 -19.22 -12.14
N HIS A 260 -1.13 -18.91 -11.03
CA HIS A 260 -0.58 -18.65 -9.71
C HIS A 260 0.46 -17.50 -9.69
N LYS A 261 0.30 -16.51 -10.56
CA LYS A 261 1.12 -15.29 -10.57
C LYS A 261 0.41 -14.12 -9.89
N SER A 262 1.21 -13.18 -9.41
CA SER A 262 0.72 -11.91 -8.87
C SER A 262 1.60 -10.76 -9.31
N GLN A 263 1.01 -9.59 -9.53
CA GLN A 263 1.72 -8.37 -9.87
C GLN A 263 1.24 -7.20 -9.01
N LEU A 264 2.12 -6.22 -8.82
CA LEU A 264 1.82 -4.96 -8.15
C LEU A 264 1.84 -3.83 -9.19
N LEU A 265 0.69 -3.22 -9.42
CA LEU A 265 0.50 -2.14 -10.39
C LEU A 265 0.56 -0.79 -9.68
N LEU A 266 1.41 0.12 -10.15
CA LEU A 266 1.49 1.48 -9.64
C LEU A 266 0.59 2.39 -10.48
N LEU A 267 -0.69 2.46 -10.08
CA LEU A 267 -1.78 3.14 -10.80
C LEU A 267 -2.14 4.48 -10.18
#